data_AF-A0A8J7X2C2-F1
#
_entry.id   AF-A0A8J7X2C2-F1
#
_cell.length_a   1.000
_cell.length_b   1.000
_cell.length_c   1.000
_cell.angle_alpha   90.00
_cell.angle_beta   90.00
_cell.angle_gamma   90.00
#
_symmetry.space_group_name_H-M   'P 1'
#
loop_
_entity.id
_entity.type
_entity.pdbx_description
1 polymer ?
#
loop_
_entity_poly.entity_id
_entity_poly.type
_entity_poly.pdbx_seq_one_letter_code
_entity_poly.pdbx_strand_id
1 'polypeptide(L)'
;MNTKDNLAKAFIYTLLMALVYVLSIYLPRMHYALALIIGAALFVTIILNPLVGLIAIALTSEYTNIEKAISLPAGLSTDLFLGLAVFSGFILEKVRRRSTTLQKSPYDMPMAYIILFLSIGILAGSNSGYNQFTDNLQILSFLKIISLVSIYYITYNILDSKRKIRIVFNSILIGTAAVGGISILLYMMNIQNPIPNIEVFTGDPSGLKRLQGFSEDPNNFATFFAYLIPYPIIMLLYKKKRVEKIYYNLLAVIFLTSTILTFSRSEWIAALTSLVVAYILICK
;
A
#
# COMPACT_ATOMS: atom_id res chain seq x y z
N MET A 1 -5.40 21.88 -16.49
CA MET A 1 -5.54 21.81 -15.02
C MET A 1 -4.16 21.79 -14.39
N ASN A 2 -3.87 22.67 -13.42
CA ASN A 2 -2.51 22.96 -12.96
C ASN A 2 -1.99 21.88 -12.00
N THR A 3 -0.93 21.18 -12.40
CA THR A 3 -0.40 20.00 -11.70
C THR A 3 0.27 20.27 -10.35
N LYS A 4 0.66 21.52 -10.05
CA LYS A 4 1.15 21.87 -8.71
C LYS A 4 0.01 21.79 -7.70
N ASP A 5 -1.20 22.19 -8.09
CA ASP A 5 -2.37 22.20 -7.22
C ASP A 5 -2.80 20.79 -6.84
N ASN A 6 -2.70 19.82 -7.77
CA ASN A 6 -3.06 18.43 -7.48
C ASN A 6 -2.10 17.76 -6.48
N LEU A 7 -0.81 18.09 -6.57
CA LEU A 7 0.22 17.50 -5.72
C LEU A 7 0.21 18.16 -4.32
N ALA A 8 -0.02 19.47 -4.26
CA ALA A 8 -0.27 20.19 -3.02
C ALA A 8 -1.53 19.68 -2.32
N LYS A 9 -2.64 19.48 -3.07
CA LYS A 9 -3.87 18.88 -2.52
C LYS A 9 -3.63 17.48 -2.00
N ALA A 10 -2.99 16.60 -2.78
CA ALA A 10 -2.68 15.24 -2.34
C ALA A 10 -1.81 15.24 -1.07
N PHE A 11 -0.77 16.06 -1.01
CA PHE A 11 0.09 16.20 0.17
C PHE A 11 -0.66 16.74 1.40
N ILE A 12 -1.53 17.74 1.21
CA ILE A 12 -2.42 18.25 2.26
C ILE A 12 -3.35 17.13 2.76
N TYR A 13 -3.91 16.31 1.86
CA TYR A 13 -4.73 15.16 2.26
C TYR A 13 -3.93 14.10 3.01
N THR A 14 -2.69 13.82 2.61
CA THR A 14 -1.79 12.92 3.37
C THR A 14 -1.51 13.45 4.76
N LEU A 15 -1.22 14.75 4.88
CA LEU A 15 -1.00 15.41 6.16
C LEU A 15 -2.26 15.40 7.02
N LEU A 16 -3.43 15.62 6.44
CA LEU A 16 -4.72 15.52 7.13
C LEU A 16 -4.99 14.09 7.59
N MET A 17 -4.72 13.08 6.76
CA MET A 17 -4.84 11.67 7.13
C MET A 17 -3.90 11.30 8.26
N ALA A 18 -2.63 11.71 8.18
CA ALA A 18 -1.64 11.48 9.22
C ALA A 18 -2.01 12.24 10.51
N LEU A 19 -2.47 13.48 10.41
CA LEU A 19 -2.91 14.28 11.55
C LEU A 19 -4.13 13.64 12.21
N VAL A 20 -5.07 13.11 11.43
CA VAL A 20 -6.28 12.47 11.96
C VAL A 20 -5.96 11.13 12.58
N TYR A 21 -5.00 10.40 12.00
CA TYR A 21 -4.46 9.21 12.63
C TYR A 21 -3.82 9.55 13.99
N VAL A 22 -3.00 10.60 14.05
CA VAL A 22 -2.42 11.08 15.31
C VAL A 22 -3.52 11.52 16.28
N LEU A 23 -4.50 12.31 15.83
CA LEU A 23 -5.62 12.75 16.67
C LEU A 23 -6.51 11.59 17.12
N SER A 24 -6.65 10.52 16.33
CA SER A 24 -7.39 9.32 16.71
C SER A 24 -6.72 8.53 17.85
N ILE A 25 -5.40 8.66 18.00
CA ILE A 25 -4.66 8.08 19.13
C ILE A 25 -4.98 8.84 20.43
N TYR A 26 -5.22 10.15 20.36
CA TYR A 26 -5.41 11.01 21.54
C TYR A 26 -6.87 11.34 21.87
N LEU A 27 -7.84 11.15 20.94
CA LEU A 27 -9.26 11.48 21.13
C LEU A 27 -10.18 10.27 20.84
N PRO A 28 -10.21 9.25 21.73
CA PRO A 28 -10.83 7.94 21.50
C PRO A 28 -12.37 7.92 21.47
N ARG A 29 -13.05 9.07 21.43
CA ARG A 29 -14.51 9.15 21.18
C ARG A 29 -14.85 9.87 19.86
N MET A 30 -13.91 10.63 19.31
CA MET A 30 -14.11 11.38 18.07
C MET A 30 -13.54 10.67 16.83
N HIS A 31 -12.81 9.57 17.02
CA HIS A 31 -12.13 8.85 15.93
C HIS A 31 -13.10 8.31 14.88
N TYR A 32 -14.29 7.82 15.25
CA TYR A 32 -15.27 7.34 14.27
C TYR A 32 -15.82 8.46 13.39
N ALA A 33 -16.18 9.61 13.98
CA ALA A 33 -16.73 10.74 13.24
C ALA A 33 -15.69 11.37 12.31
N LEU A 34 -14.46 11.56 12.80
CA LEU A 34 -13.33 12.06 11.99
C LEU A 34 -12.95 11.08 10.87
N ALA A 35 -12.83 9.77 11.19
CA ALA A 35 -12.54 8.76 10.19
C ALA A 35 -13.63 8.68 9.11
N LEU A 36 -14.90 8.84 9.46
CA LEU A 36 -16.01 8.82 8.51
C LEU A 36 -16.04 10.07 7.62
N ILE A 37 -15.83 11.26 8.19
CA ILE A 37 -15.74 12.52 7.41
C ILE A 37 -14.59 12.45 6.42
N ILE A 38 -13.44 11.92 6.86
CA ILE A 38 -12.25 11.88 6.04
C ILE A 38 -12.29 10.74 5.04
N GLY A 39 -12.82 9.58 5.42
CA GLY A 39 -13.14 8.50 4.51
C GLY A 39 -14.11 8.95 3.42
N ALA A 40 -15.14 9.72 3.76
CA ALA A 40 -16.07 10.29 2.79
C ALA A 40 -15.39 11.35 1.90
N ALA A 41 -14.58 12.25 2.47
CA ALA A 41 -13.84 13.24 1.71
C ALA A 41 -12.84 12.60 0.74
N LEU A 42 -12.13 11.55 1.19
CA LEU A 42 -11.26 10.74 0.35
C LEU A 42 -12.09 10.07 -0.74
N PHE A 43 -13.17 9.37 -0.41
CA PHE A 43 -14.03 8.67 -1.37
C PHE A 43 -14.52 9.61 -2.48
N VAL A 44 -15.04 10.80 -2.13
CA VAL A 44 -15.44 11.82 -3.09
C VAL A 44 -14.27 12.26 -3.96
N THR A 45 -13.10 12.48 -3.36
CA THR A 45 -11.89 12.90 -4.09
C THR A 45 -11.39 11.82 -5.05
N ILE A 46 -11.46 10.54 -4.64
CA ILE A 46 -11.12 9.38 -5.46
C ILE A 46 -12.04 9.28 -6.67
N ILE A 47 -13.35 9.44 -6.44
CA ILE A 47 -14.35 9.44 -7.52
C ILE A 47 -14.08 10.56 -8.51
N LEU A 48 -13.73 11.76 -8.03
CA LEU A 48 -13.46 12.91 -8.87
C LEU A 48 -12.13 12.82 -9.61
N ASN A 49 -11.15 12.11 -9.06
CA ASN A 49 -9.83 11.92 -9.64
C ASN A 49 -9.19 10.57 -9.22
N PRO A 50 -9.30 9.53 -10.06
CA PRO A 50 -8.78 8.19 -9.75
C PRO A 50 -7.27 8.15 -9.48
N LEU A 51 -6.49 9.09 -10.04
CA LEU A 51 -5.07 9.22 -9.72
C LEU A 51 -4.84 9.61 -8.25
N VAL A 52 -5.70 10.45 -7.68
CA VAL A 52 -5.64 10.78 -6.25
C VAL A 52 -5.96 9.55 -5.41
N GLY A 53 -6.85 8.68 -5.88
CA GLY A 53 -7.11 7.41 -5.21
C GLY A 53 -5.96 6.42 -5.27
N LEU A 54 -5.25 6.32 -6.40
CA LEU A 54 -4.01 5.54 -6.45
C LEU A 54 -2.95 6.10 -5.51
N ILE A 55 -2.84 7.44 -5.40
CA ILE A 55 -1.92 8.09 -4.45
C ILE A 55 -2.37 7.80 -3.01
N ALA A 56 -3.67 7.87 -2.72
CA ALA A 56 -4.20 7.56 -1.39
C ALA A 56 -3.90 6.12 -1.02
N ILE A 57 -4.24 5.13 -1.87
CA ILE A 57 -3.90 3.72 -1.67
C ILE A 57 -2.40 3.55 -1.44
N ALA A 58 -1.56 4.16 -2.28
CA ALA A 58 -0.11 4.10 -2.15
C ALA A 58 0.43 4.65 -0.82
N LEU A 59 -0.27 5.62 -0.22
CA LEU A 59 0.09 6.21 1.06
C LEU A 59 -0.50 5.44 2.24
N THR A 60 -1.63 4.76 2.03
CA THR A 60 -2.41 4.13 3.10
C THR A 60 -2.30 2.60 3.17
N SER A 61 -1.70 1.93 2.18
CA SER A 61 -1.64 0.46 2.09
C SER A 61 -0.99 -0.23 3.30
N GLU A 62 -0.13 0.47 4.03
CA GLU A 62 0.53 -0.03 5.23
C GLU A 62 -0.27 0.15 6.52
N TYR A 63 -1.38 0.89 6.45
CA TYR A 63 -2.28 1.12 7.57
C TYR A 63 -3.41 0.08 7.61
N THR A 64 -3.28 -1.04 6.90
CA THR A 64 -4.30 -2.08 6.73
C THR A 64 -4.78 -2.72 8.03
N ASN A 65 -4.02 -2.64 9.12
CA ASN A 65 -4.49 -3.08 10.44
C ASN A 65 -5.28 -2.01 11.23
N ILE A 66 -5.45 -0.79 10.70
CA ILE A 66 -6.42 0.18 11.23
C ILE A 66 -7.84 -0.42 11.20
N GLU A 67 -8.13 -1.34 10.28
CA GLU A 67 -9.43 -2.03 10.18
C GLU A 67 -9.80 -2.74 11.48
N LYS A 68 -8.82 -3.35 12.14
CA LYS A 68 -8.97 -4.00 13.44
C LYS A 68 -9.17 -2.96 14.55
N ALA A 69 -8.57 -1.77 14.41
CA ALA A 69 -8.78 -0.64 15.33
C ALA A 69 -10.17 0.01 15.20
N ILE A 70 -10.76 0.01 14.00
CA ILE A 70 -12.06 0.65 13.70
C ILE A 70 -13.23 -0.35 13.75
N SER A 71 -12.97 -1.65 14.00
CA SER A 71 -14.01 -2.69 14.09
C SER A 71 -14.91 -2.75 12.85
N LEU A 72 -14.32 -2.66 11.65
CA LEU A 72 -15.08 -2.81 10.41
C LEU A 72 -15.78 -4.19 10.38
N PRO A 73 -16.98 -4.28 9.76
CA PRO A 73 -17.68 -5.55 9.62
C PRO A 73 -16.77 -6.62 9.00
N ALA A 74 -16.76 -7.81 9.61
CA ALA A 74 -15.93 -8.92 9.15
C ALA A 74 -16.14 -9.18 7.65
N GLY A 75 -15.06 -9.13 6.86
CA GLY A 75 -15.05 -9.45 5.42
C GLY A 75 -14.88 -8.26 4.46
N LEU A 76 -14.99 -7.01 4.92
CA LEU A 76 -14.69 -5.82 4.11
C LEU A 76 -13.36 -5.20 4.55
N SER A 77 -12.29 -5.49 3.81
CA SER A 77 -11.02 -4.78 4.03
C SER A 77 -11.04 -3.38 3.42
N THR A 78 -10.32 -2.43 4.03
CA THR A 78 -10.06 -1.07 3.52
C THR A 78 -9.46 -1.15 2.13
N ASP A 79 -8.60 -2.13 1.87
CA ASP A 79 -8.03 -2.37 0.53
C ASP A 79 -9.12 -2.66 -0.51
N LEU A 80 -10.10 -3.48 -0.15
CA LEU A 80 -11.23 -3.78 -1.02
C LEU A 80 -12.11 -2.54 -1.22
N PHE A 81 -12.40 -1.79 -0.16
CA PHE A 81 -13.19 -0.57 -0.25
C PHE A 81 -12.51 0.50 -1.11
N LEU A 82 -11.22 0.77 -0.89
CA LEU A 82 -10.44 1.71 -1.69
C LEU A 82 -10.30 1.24 -3.13
N GLY A 83 -10.07 -0.06 -3.36
CA GLY A 83 -10.04 -0.66 -4.70
C GLY A 83 -11.34 -0.43 -5.46
N LEU A 84 -12.49 -0.67 -4.81
CA LEU A 84 -13.82 -0.42 -5.36
C LEU A 84 -14.07 1.07 -5.60
N ALA A 85 -13.64 1.96 -4.71
CA ALA A 85 -13.76 3.40 -4.88
C ALA A 85 -12.96 3.90 -6.08
N VAL A 86 -11.71 3.44 -6.24
CA VAL A 86 -10.84 3.78 -7.37
C VAL A 86 -11.42 3.23 -8.67
N PHE A 87 -11.92 1.99 -8.67
CA PHE A 87 -12.61 1.41 -9.81
C PHE A 87 -13.85 2.23 -10.20
N SER A 88 -14.70 2.58 -9.24
CA SER A 88 -15.90 3.37 -9.46
C SER A 88 -15.57 4.75 -10.03
N GLY A 89 -14.57 5.43 -9.45
CA GLY A 89 -14.06 6.70 -9.95
C GLY A 89 -13.54 6.59 -11.39
N PHE A 90 -12.81 5.52 -11.70
CA PHE A 90 -12.30 5.26 -13.05
C PHE A 90 -13.43 5.07 -14.07
N ILE A 91 -14.44 4.28 -13.74
CA ILE A 91 -15.62 4.09 -14.61
C ILE A 91 -16.36 5.41 -14.82
N LEU A 92 -16.63 6.16 -13.74
CA LEU A 92 -17.29 7.46 -13.82
C LEU A 92 -16.50 8.47 -14.65
N GLU A 93 -15.17 8.48 -14.52
CA GLU A 93 -14.30 9.32 -15.35
C GLU A 93 -14.43 8.97 -16.83
N LYS A 94 -14.44 7.68 -17.19
CA LYS A 94 -14.60 7.21 -18.58
C LYS A 94 -15.96 7.56 -19.16
N VAL A 95 -17.02 7.36 -18.39
CA VAL A 95 -18.40 7.74 -18.75
C VAL A 95 -18.50 9.25 -18.95
N ARG A 96 -18.00 10.06 -18.01
CA ARG A 96 -18.03 11.53 -18.09
C ARG A 96 -17.27 12.05 -19.30
N ARG A 97 -16.12 11.45 -19.61
CA ARG A 97 -15.28 11.82 -20.77
C ARG A 97 -15.78 11.21 -22.10
N ARG A 98 -16.83 10.37 -22.08
CA ARG A 98 -17.31 9.60 -23.23
C ARG A 98 -16.18 8.87 -23.96
N SER A 99 -15.19 8.38 -23.21
CA SER A 99 -13.99 7.72 -23.74
C SER A 99 -14.10 6.22 -23.52
N THR A 100 -14.11 5.47 -24.62
CA THR A 100 -14.06 3.99 -24.61
C THR A 100 -12.64 3.46 -24.80
N THR A 101 -11.66 4.36 -24.99
CA THR A 101 -10.28 3.99 -25.27
C THR A 101 -9.59 3.54 -23.99
N LEU A 102 -9.23 2.25 -23.94
CA LEU A 102 -8.41 1.64 -22.90
C LEU A 102 -7.06 1.28 -23.50
N GLN A 103 -5.99 1.44 -22.73
CA GLN A 103 -4.67 1.00 -23.14
C GLN A 103 -4.63 -0.53 -23.06
N LYS A 104 -4.15 -1.16 -24.13
CA LYS A 104 -3.89 -2.61 -24.12
C LYS A 104 -2.58 -2.88 -23.40
N SER A 105 -2.60 -3.81 -22.46
CA SER A 105 -1.40 -4.35 -21.82
C SER A 105 -1.05 -5.69 -22.48
N PRO A 106 0.24 -6.01 -22.68
CA PRO A 106 0.63 -7.37 -23.07
C PRO A 106 0.19 -8.43 -22.03
N TYR A 107 -0.18 -8.00 -20.82
CA TYR A 107 -0.66 -8.86 -19.74
C TYR A 107 -2.19 -9.03 -19.70
N ASP A 108 -2.95 -8.36 -20.58
CA ASP A 108 -4.42 -8.44 -20.58
C ASP A 108 -4.92 -9.89 -20.76
N MET A 109 -4.36 -10.62 -21.73
CA MET A 109 -4.72 -12.03 -21.99
C MET A 109 -4.27 -12.97 -20.86
N PRO A 110 -3.01 -12.93 -20.38
CA PRO A 110 -2.61 -13.67 -19.19
C PRO A 110 -3.54 -13.45 -17.98
N MET A 111 -3.93 -12.20 -17.71
CA MET A 111 -4.85 -11.89 -16.61
C MET A 111 -6.25 -12.44 -16.83
N ALA A 112 -6.77 -12.37 -18.06
CA ALA A 112 -8.05 -12.98 -18.40
C ALA A 112 -8.04 -14.50 -18.17
N TYR A 113 -6.95 -15.18 -18.54
CA TYR A 113 -6.80 -16.61 -18.27
C TYR A 113 -6.73 -16.91 -16.77
N ILE A 114 -5.97 -16.12 -15.99
CA ILE A 114 -5.91 -16.28 -14.53
C ILE A 114 -7.33 -16.17 -13.93
N ILE A 115 -8.09 -15.14 -14.30
CA ILE A 115 -9.47 -14.96 -13.81
C ILE A 115 -10.34 -16.15 -14.22
N LEU A 116 -10.27 -16.58 -15.48
CA LEU A 116 -11.05 -17.70 -16.00
C LEU A 116 -10.75 -19.00 -15.24
N PHE A 117 -9.46 -19.35 -15.09
CA PHE A 117 -9.06 -20.58 -14.41
C PHE A 117 -9.40 -20.54 -12.92
N LEU A 118 -9.28 -19.39 -12.25
CA LEU A 118 -9.72 -19.24 -10.87
C LEU A 118 -11.23 -19.38 -10.73
N SER A 119 -12.00 -18.78 -11.64
CA SER A 119 -13.46 -18.91 -11.67
C SER A 119 -13.89 -20.38 -11.83
N ILE A 120 -13.25 -21.11 -12.75
CA ILE A 120 -13.46 -22.54 -12.94
C ILE A 120 -13.08 -23.32 -11.67
N GLY A 121 -11.95 -23.00 -11.05
CA GLY A 121 -11.48 -23.64 -9.82
C GLY A 121 -12.46 -23.48 -8.65
N ILE A 122 -13.08 -22.31 -8.51
CA ILE A 122 -14.09 -22.05 -7.48
C ILE A 122 -15.38 -22.81 -7.77
N LEU A 123 -15.86 -22.79 -9.02
CA LEU A 123 -17.06 -23.52 -9.41
C LEU A 123 -16.89 -25.05 -9.26
N ALA A 124 -15.68 -25.55 -9.54
CA ALA A 124 -15.32 -26.95 -9.32
C ALA A 124 -15.21 -27.26 -7.82
N GLY A 125 -14.64 -26.34 -7.03
CA GLY A 125 -14.49 -26.47 -5.58
C GLY A 125 -15.82 -26.40 -4.82
N SER A 126 -16.73 -25.49 -5.21
CA SER A 126 -18.03 -25.30 -4.55
C SER A 126 -18.98 -26.49 -4.73
N ASN A 127 -18.74 -27.34 -5.73
CA ASN A 127 -19.51 -28.57 -5.97
C ASN A 127 -18.96 -29.78 -5.20
N SER A 128 -17.86 -29.64 -4.45
CA SER A 128 -17.19 -30.78 -3.79
C SER A 128 -17.71 -31.13 -2.39
N GLY A 129 -18.77 -30.47 -1.90
CA GLY A 129 -19.44 -30.81 -0.65
C GLY A 129 -18.63 -30.54 0.63
N TYR A 130 -17.57 -29.73 0.54
CA TYR A 130 -16.74 -29.36 1.68
C TYR A 130 -17.43 -28.29 2.56
N ASN A 131 -17.03 -28.24 3.84
CA ASN A 131 -17.61 -27.38 4.87
C ASN A 131 -17.72 -25.90 4.46
N GLN A 132 -18.82 -25.23 4.84
CA GLN A 132 -19.10 -23.80 4.58
C GLN A 132 -17.96 -22.83 4.93
N PHE A 133 -17.10 -23.18 5.89
CA PHE A 133 -15.93 -22.38 6.26
C PHE A 133 -14.86 -22.34 5.15
N THR A 134 -14.66 -23.46 4.46
CA THR A 134 -13.72 -23.60 3.34
C THR A 134 -14.21 -22.85 2.09
N ASP A 135 -15.52 -22.86 1.84
CA ASP A 135 -16.12 -22.16 0.71
C ASP A 135 -15.98 -20.62 0.85
N ASN A 136 -16.19 -20.11 2.06
CA ASN A 136 -16.00 -18.68 2.35
C ASN A 136 -14.55 -18.22 2.14
N LEU A 137 -13.56 -19.04 2.53
CA LEU A 137 -12.14 -18.72 2.32
C LEU A 137 -11.75 -18.70 0.83
N GLN A 138 -12.31 -19.61 0.03
CA GLN A 138 -12.07 -19.65 -1.42
C GLN A 138 -12.66 -18.41 -2.11
N ILE A 139 -13.89 -18.03 -1.76
CA ILE A 139 -14.54 -16.83 -2.28
C ILE A 139 -13.75 -15.57 -1.90
N LEU A 140 -13.31 -15.45 -0.65
CA LEU A 140 -12.50 -14.30 -0.21
C LEU A 140 -11.16 -14.23 -0.94
N SER A 141 -10.50 -15.36 -1.16
CA SER A 141 -9.24 -15.44 -1.91
C SER A 141 -9.43 -15.02 -3.36
N PHE A 142 -10.55 -15.43 -3.99
CA PHE A 142 -10.91 -15.02 -5.33
C PHE A 142 -11.17 -13.52 -5.44
N LEU A 143 -11.98 -12.97 -4.53
CA LEU A 143 -12.27 -11.53 -4.49
C LEU A 143 -10.99 -10.72 -4.31
N LYS A 144 -10.03 -11.22 -3.51
CA LYS A 144 -8.71 -10.60 -3.37
C LYS A 144 -7.94 -10.59 -4.69
N ILE A 145 -7.93 -11.70 -5.45
CA ILE A 145 -7.26 -11.75 -6.75
C ILE A 145 -7.95 -10.84 -7.77
N ILE A 146 -9.29 -10.85 -7.85
CA ILE A 146 -10.05 -9.91 -8.70
C ILE A 146 -9.69 -8.48 -8.34
N SER A 147 -9.64 -8.14 -7.05
CA SER A 147 -9.26 -6.81 -6.59
C SER A 147 -7.85 -6.43 -7.07
N LEU A 148 -6.87 -7.33 -6.93
CA LEU A 148 -5.51 -7.10 -7.42
C LEU A 148 -5.44 -6.90 -8.93
N VAL A 149 -6.14 -7.74 -9.72
CA VAL A 149 -6.19 -7.60 -11.19
C VAL A 149 -6.89 -6.30 -11.58
N SER A 150 -7.97 -5.93 -10.89
CA SER A 150 -8.68 -4.68 -11.11
C SER A 150 -7.78 -3.49 -10.82
N ILE A 151 -7.10 -3.47 -9.66
CA ILE A 151 -6.14 -2.43 -9.28
C ILE A 151 -5.03 -2.32 -10.32
N TYR A 152 -4.47 -3.44 -10.79
CA TYR A 152 -3.48 -3.44 -11.86
C TYR A 152 -4.03 -2.78 -13.13
N TYR A 153 -5.21 -3.21 -13.60
CA TYR A 153 -5.78 -2.74 -14.85
C TYR A 153 -6.11 -1.25 -14.80
N ILE A 154 -6.70 -0.79 -13.69
CA ILE A 154 -6.98 0.62 -13.43
C ILE A 154 -5.68 1.42 -13.38
N THR A 155 -4.66 0.93 -12.67
CA THR A 155 -3.35 1.57 -12.55
C THR A 155 -2.70 1.73 -13.91
N TYR A 156 -2.67 0.67 -14.73
CA TYR A 156 -2.11 0.72 -16.08
C TYR A 156 -2.81 1.76 -16.96
N ASN A 157 -4.15 1.83 -16.89
CA ASN A 157 -4.93 2.77 -17.68
C ASN A 157 -4.89 4.22 -17.17
N ILE A 158 -4.63 4.45 -15.87
CA ILE A 158 -4.47 5.79 -15.30
C ILE A 158 -3.05 6.33 -15.53
N LEU A 159 -2.04 5.47 -15.39
CA LEU A 159 -0.62 5.81 -15.45
C LEU A 159 -0.07 5.87 -16.88
N ASP A 160 -0.76 6.62 -17.74
CA ASP A 160 -0.47 6.80 -19.17
C ASP A 160 0.84 7.55 -19.51
N SER A 161 1.59 8.01 -18.50
CA SER A 161 2.75 8.86 -18.71
C SER A 161 3.82 8.64 -17.66
N LYS A 162 5.09 8.74 -18.09
CA LYS A 162 6.28 8.69 -17.20
C LYS A 162 6.15 9.62 -16.00
N ARG A 163 5.46 10.75 -16.18
CA ARG A 163 5.19 11.71 -15.13
C ARG A 163 4.25 11.17 -14.06
N LYS A 164 3.08 10.62 -14.44
CA LYS A 164 2.13 10.05 -13.47
C LYS A 164 2.72 8.86 -12.73
N ILE A 165 3.44 7.99 -13.45
CA ILE A 165 4.19 6.87 -12.86
C ILE A 165 5.12 7.38 -11.77
N ARG A 166 5.94 8.40 -12.08
CA ARG A 166 6.86 9.00 -11.09
C ARG A 166 6.14 9.58 -9.88
N ILE A 167 4.99 10.22 -10.07
CA ILE A 167 4.20 10.79 -8.96
C ILE A 167 3.72 9.67 -8.04
N VAL A 168 3.02 8.66 -8.57
CA VAL A 168 2.51 7.55 -7.76
C VAL A 168 3.63 6.79 -7.08
N PHE A 169 4.71 6.49 -7.80
CA PHE A 169 5.85 5.80 -7.23
C PHE A 169 6.54 6.61 -6.12
N ASN A 170 6.72 7.92 -6.30
CA ASN A 170 7.23 8.78 -5.21
C ASN A 170 6.27 8.85 -4.03
N SER A 171 4.95 8.82 -4.25
CA SER A 171 3.97 8.75 -3.17
C SER A 171 4.11 7.46 -2.37
N ILE A 172 4.31 6.30 -3.02
CA ILE A 172 4.62 5.04 -2.33
C ILE A 172 5.86 5.22 -1.45
N LEU A 173 6.97 5.72 -2.01
CA LEU A 173 8.21 5.91 -1.24
C LEU A 173 8.03 6.82 -0.02
N ILE A 174 7.30 7.92 -0.18
CA ILE A 174 7.04 8.87 0.91
C ILE A 174 6.12 8.23 1.96
N GLY A 175 5.07 7.52 1.55
CA GLY A 175 4.16 6.80 2.45
C GLY A 175 4.90 5.76 3.28
N THR A 176 5.66 4.88 2.60
CA THR A 176 6.49 3.88 3.27
C THR A 176 7.52 4.51 4.20
N ALA A 177 8.13 5.64 3.83
CA ALA A 177 9.10 6.33 4.68
C ALA A 177 8.44 6.99 5.89
N ALA A 178 7.24 7.55 5.75
CA ALA A 178 6.48 8.09 6.86
C ALA A 178 6.13 6.97 7.86
N VAL A 179 5.64 5.84 7.37
CA VAL A 179 5.31 4.67 8.18
C VAL A 179 6.54 4.10 8.88
N GLY A 180 7.65 3.91 8.16
CA GLY A 180 8.92 3.45 8.73
C GLY A 180 9.46 4.42 9.78
N GLY A 181 9.47 5.72 9.49
CA GLY A 181 9.93 6.77 10.41
C GLY A 181 9.11 6.83 11.70
N ILE A 182 7.77 6.81 11.59
CA ILE A 182 6.87 6.77 12.77
C ILE A 182 7.13 5.49 13.58
N SER A 183 7.28 4.36 12.90
CA SER A 183 7.54 3.08 13.57
C SER A 183 8.87 3.09 14.33
N ILE A 184 9.94 3.65 13.74
CA ILE A 184 11.24 3.81 14.41
C ILE A 184 11.09 4.68 15.66
N LEU A 185 10.36 5.80 15.57
CA LEU A 185 10.10 6.66 16.73
C LEU A 185 9.35 5.91 17.85
N LEU A 186 8.27 5.19 17.51
CA LEU A 186 7.53 4.36 18.47
C LEU A 186 8.42 3.29 19.10
N TYR A 187 9.28 2.66 18.30
CA TYR A 187 10.25 1.68 18.76
C TYR A 187 11.20 2.29 19.81
N MET A 188 11.76 3.47 19.53
CA MET A 188 12.63 4.21 20.45
C MET A 188 11.90 4.65 21.74
N MET A 189 10.61 4.95 21.65
CA MET A 189 9.76 5.30 22.81
C MET A 189 9.31 4.10 23.64
N ASN A 190 9.82 2.90 23.35
CA ASN A 190 9.37 1.65 23.97
C ASN A 190 7.89 1.29 23.73
N ILE A 191 7.24 1.90 22.74
CA ILE A 191 5.88 1.54 22.31
C ILE A 191 6.01 0.39 21.30
N GLN A 192 5.39 -0.76 21.59
CA GLN A 192 5.48 -1.97 20.73
C GLN A 192 4.35 -2.05 19.69
N ASN A 193 3.13 -1.69 20.08
CA ASN A 193 2.00 -1.68 19.18
C ASN A 193 1.14 -0.44 19.46
N PRO A 194 1.00 0.48 18.49
CA PRO A 194 0.09 1.61 18.61
C PRO A 194 -1.39 1.19 18.47
N ILE A 195 -1.67 -0.04 18.03
CA ILE A 195 -3.03 -0.55 17.83
C ILE A 195 -3.47 -1.36 19.07
N PRO A 196 -4.53 -0.94 19.78
CA PRO A 196 -5.08 -1.70 20.91
C PRO A 196 -5.60 -3.08 20.46
N ASN A 197 -5.43 -4.11 21.30
CA ASN A 197 -6.02 -5.45 21.14
C ASN A 197 -5.50 -6.32 19.97
N ILE A 198 -4.36 -5.98 19.37
CA ILE A 198 -3.68 -6.88 18.42
C ILE A 198 -2.63 -7.68 19.19
N GLU A 199 -2.76 -9.01 19.19
CA GLU A 199 -1.72 -9.91 19.68
C GLU A 199 -0.46 -9.74 18.83
N VAL A 200 0.64 -9.39 19.49
CA VAL A 200 1.92 -9.18 18.82
C VAL A 200 2.59 -10.52 18.59
N PHE A 201 2.73 -10.91 17.33
CA PHE A 201 3.51 -12.10 16.98
C PHE A 201 4.99 -11.72 16.92
N THR A 202 5.69 -11.79 18.06
CA THR A 202 7.13 -11.49 18.08
C THR A 202 7.95 -12.57 17.36
N GLY A 203 7.44 -13.82 17.33
CA GLY A 203 8.08 -14.96 16.65
C GLY A 203 9.50 -15.26 17.13
N ASP A 204 9.95 -14.62 18.21
CA ASP A 204 11.32 -14.67 18.69
C ASP A 204 11.32 -15.16 20.15
N PRO A 205 11.80 -16.39 20.42
CA PRO A 205 11.88 -16.94 21.76
C PRO A 205 12.87 -16.19 22.67
N SER A 206 13.72 -15.31 22.13
CA SER A 206 14.70 -14.54 22.90
C SER A 206 14.13 -13.28 23.58
N GLY A 207 12.87 -12.93 23.31
CA GLY A 207 12.23 -11.75 23.91
C GLY A 207 12.74 -10.41 23.38
N LEU A 208 13.52 -10.41 22.30
CA LEU A 208 13.99 -9.18 21.65
C LEU A 208 12.82 -8.39 21.08
N LYS A 209 12.81 -7.08 21.37
CA LYS A 209 11.85 -6.16 20.78
C LYS A 209 12.14 -6.04 19.28
N ARG A 210 11.13 -6.27 18.45
CA ARG A 210 11.21 -6.15 16.99
C ARG A 210 10.38 -4.96 16.52
N LEU A 211 10.84 -4.28 15.48
CA LEU A 211 10.07 -3.26 14.81
C LEU A 211 8.99 -3.91 13.94
N GLN A 212 7.73 -3.67 14.27
CA GLN A 212 6.57 -4.17 13.52
C GLN A 212 5.66 -3.06 12.98
N GLY A 213 5.82 -1.83 13.48
CA GLY A 213 5.03 -0.68 13.04
C GLY A 213 3.53 -0.91 13.22
N PHE A 214 2.79 -0.84 12.12
CA PHE A 214 1.35 -1.14 12.07
C PHE A 214 1.05 -2.58 11.63
N SER A 215 2.07 -3.41 11.40
CA SER A 215 1.90 -4.83 11.07
C SER A 215 1.79 -5.69 12.34
N GLU A 216 1.06 -6.80 12.25
CA GLU A 216 1.02 -7.84 13.29
C GLU A 216 2.30 -8.69 13.28
N ASP A 217 2.91 -8.83 12.10
CA ASP A 217 4.13 -9.59 11.87
C ASP A 217 5.26 -8.65 11.41
N PRO A 218 6.39 -8.57 12.15
CA PRO A 218 7.54 -7.77 11.76
C PRO A 218 8.18 -8.22 10.43
N ASN A 219 8.01 -9.49 10.02
CA ASN A 219 8.51 -9.97 8.74
C ASN A 219 7.72 -9.36 7.57
N ASN A 220 6.39 -9.37 7.65
CA ASN A 220 5.54 -8.71 6.65
C ASN A 220 5.88 -7.23 6.55
N PHE A 221 6.09 -6.57 7.69
CA PHE A 221 6.51 -5.17 7.72
C PHE A 221 7.83 -4.94 6.97
N ALA A 222 8.82 -5.81 7.20
CA ALA A 222 10.13 -5.74 6.55
C ALA A 222 10.08 -5.95 5.04
N THR A 223 9.20 -6.82 4.54
CA THR A 223 9.03 -7.11 3.11
C THR A 223 8.78 -5.85 2.28
N PHE A 224 7.97 -4.92 2.79
CA PHE A 224 7.66 -3.67 2.07
C PHE A 224 8.91 -2.80 1.86
N PHE A 225 9.75 -2.69 2.88
CA PHE A 225 11.01 -1.93 2.78
C PHE A 225 12.00 -2.66 1.87
N ALA A 226 12.13 -3.98 1.99
CA ALA A 226 13.05 -4.78 1.21
C ALA A 226 12.83 -4.63 -0.31
N TYR A 227 11.57 -4.58 -0.76
CA TYR A 227 11.23 -4.34 -2.17
C TYR A 227 11.54 -2.93 -2.66
N LEU A 228 11.51 -1.93 -1.76
CA LEU A 228 11.67 -0.53 -2.15
C LEU A 228 13.11 -0.02 -1.98
N ILE A 229 13.95 -0.65 -1.15
CA ILE A 229 15.36 -0.27 -0.90
C ILE A 229 16.20 -0.04 -2.15
N PRO A 230 16.12 -0.85 -3.22
CA PRO A 230 16.97 -0.63 -4.39
C PRO A 230 16.77 0.75 -5.02
N TYR A 231 15.54 1.24 -5.06
CA TYR A 231 15.24 2.48 -5.76
C TYR A 231 15.94 3.73 -5.17
N PRO A 232 15.82 4.08 -3.87
CA PRO A 232 16.52 5.23 -3.32
C PRO A 232 18.05 5.07 -3.42
N ILE A 233 18.60 3.86 -3.30
CA ILE A 233 20.04 3.61 -3.45
C ILE A 233 20.49 3.89 -4.90
N ILE A 234 19.77 3.38 -5.89
CA ILE A 234 20.04 3.65 -7.31
C ILE A 234 19.93 5.16 -7.60
N MET A 235 18.89 5.80 -7.07
CA MET A 235 18.64 7.21 -7.33
C MET A 235 19.68 8.11 -6.65
N LEU A 236 20.24 7.71 -5.51
CA LEU A 236 21.40 8.37 -4.90
C LEU A 236 22.61 8.39 -5.84
N LEU A 237 22.86 7.29 -6.55
CA LEU A 237 23.97 7.18 -7.50
C LEU A 237 23.68 7.98 -8.78
N TYR A 238 22.44 7.95 -9.27
CA TYR A 238 22.06 8.57 -10.54
C TYR A 238 21.87 10.10 -10.45
N LYS A 239 21.37 10.63 -9.33
CA LYS A 239 20.98 12.04 -9.22
C LYS A 239 22.17 12.96 -8.96
N LYS A 240 22.27 14.03 -9.76
CA LYS A 240 23.34 15.04 -9.62
C LYS A 240 23.03 16.13 -8.58
N LYS A 241 21.75 16.46 -8.38
CA LYS A 241 21.36 17.58 -7.50
C LYS A 241 21.45 17.17 -6.02
N ARG A 242 22.06 18.02 -5.20
CA ARG A 242 22.24 17.78 -3.76
C ARG A 242 20.92 17.56 -3.02
N VAL A 243 19.88 18.32 -3.34
CA VAL A 243 18.56 18.19 -2.72
C VAL A 243 17.93 16.82 -3.00
N GLU A 244 18.01 16.34 -4.25
CA GLU A 244 17.51 15.01 -4.61
C GLU A 244 18.32 13.91 -3.92
N LYS A 245 19.65 14.07 -3.83
CA LYS A 245 20.50 13.14 -3.07
C LYS A 245 20.11 13.07 -1.59
N ILE A 246 19.90 14.21 -0.93
CA ILE A 246 19.47 14.23 0.48
C ILE A 246 18.14 13.49 0.64
N TYR A 247 17.18 13.78 -0.24
CA TYR A 247 15.87 13.11 -0.23
C TYR A 247 16.01 11.58 -0.33
N TYR A 248 16.73 11.07 -1.33
CA TYR A 248 16.90 9.63 -1.48
C TYR A 248 17.76 9.00 -0.37
N ASN A 249 18.69 9.77 0.22
CA ASN A 249 19.47 9.31 1.39
C ASN A 249 18.58 9.08 2.60
N LEU A 250 17.67 10.02 2.88
CA LEU A 250 16.72 9.89 3.98
C LEU A 250 15.81 8.67 3.79
N LEU A 251 15.28 8.47 2.57
CA LEU A 251 14.48 7.28 2.25
C LEU A 251 15.28 5.99 2.48
N ALA A 252 16.51 5.91 1.95
CA ALA A 252 17.36 4.73 2.09
C ALA A 252 17.66 4.41 3.56
N VAL A 253 18.03 5.42 4.36
CA VAL A 253 18.30 5.25 5.79
C VAL A 253 17.06 4.75 6.53
N ILE A 254 15.89 5.35 6.29
CA ILE A 254 14.64 4.91 6.93
C ILE A 254 14.33 3.46 6.55
N PHE A 255 14.43 3.10 5.27
CA PHE A 255 14.09 1.75 4.81
C PHE A 255 15.07 0.70 5.35
N LEU A 256 16.37 0.97 5.29
CA LEU A 256 17.40 0.07 5.82
C LEU A 256 17.25 -0.09 7.34
N THR A 257 17.06 1.01 8.07
CA THR A 257 16.88 0.99 9.53
C THR A 257 15.62 0.22 9.90
N SER A 258 14.51 0.47 9.20
CA SER A 258 13.26 -0.25 9.44
C SER A 258 13.44 -1.74 9.23
N THR A 259 14.06 -2.14 8.10
CA THR A 259 14.32 -3.55 7.78
C THR A 259 15.24 -4.20 8.82
N ILE A 260 16.30 -3.53 9.28
CA ILE A 260 17.22 -4.08 10.28
C ILE A 260 16.52 -4.26 11.63
N LEU A 261 15.78 -3.26 12.10
CA LEU A 261 15.11 -3.31 13.40
C LEU A 261 13.95 -4.33 13.45
N THR A 262 13.47 -4.81 12.29
CA THR A 262 12.52 -5.94 12.25
C THR A 262 13.16 -7.28 12.59
N PHE A 263 14.50 -7.39 12.53
CA PHE A 263 15.25 -8.66 12.65
C PHE A 263 14.82 -9.77 11.66
N SER A 264 14.19 -9.41 10.54
CA SER A 264 13.81 -10.37 9.49
C SER A 264 15.00 -10.71 8.59
N ARG A 265 15.69 -11.81 8.89
CA ARG A 265 16.89 -12.26 8.15
C ARG A 265 16.61 -12.54 6.67
N SER A 266 15.45 -13.11 6.35
CA SER A 266 15.05 -13.37 4.96
C SER A 266 14.92 -12.06 4.17
N GLU A 267 14.41 -11.00 4.80
CA GLU A 267 14.24 -9.70 4.15
C GLU A 267 15.56 -8.94 4.02
N TRP A 268 16.53 -9.18 4.90
CA TRP A 268 17.90 -8.66 4.70
C TRP A 268 18.54 -9.27 3.45
N ILE A 269 18.39 -10.59 3.28
CA ILE A 269 18.87 -11.30 2.10
C ILE A 269 18.13 -10.84 0.85
N ALA A 270 16.81 -10.65 0.91
CA ALA A 270 16.01 -10.14 -0.19
C ALA A 270 16.45 -8.73 -0.61
N ALA A 271 16.65 -7.81 0.35
CA ALA A 271 17.13 -6.45 0.10
C ALA A 271 18.55 -6.43 -0.50
N LEU A 272 19.46 -7.27 -0.01
CA LEU A 272 20.80 -7.39 -0.57
C LEU A 272 20.76 -7.94 -2.00
N THR A 273 19.98 -8.99 -2.22
CA THR A 273 19.83 -9.62 -3.54
C THR A 273 19.23 -8.65 -4.55
N SER A 274 18.21 -7.89 -4.16
CA SER A 274 17.57 -6.90 -5.02
C SER A 274 18.51 -5.74 -5.36
N LEU A 275 19.38 -5.32 -4.44
CA LEU A 275 20.45 -4.36 -4.71
C LEU A 275 21.50 -4.89 -5.71
N VAL A 276 21.92 -6.15 -5.57
CA VAL A 276 22.86 -6.79 -6.51
C VAL A 276 22.26 -6.86 -7.91
N VAL A 277 21.02 -7.32 -8.04
CA VAL A 277 20.31 -7.39 -9.33
C VAL A 277 20.18 -5.99 -9.94
N ALA A 278 19.76 -5.01 -9.14
CA ALA A 278 19.66 -3.62 -9.59
C ALA A 278 20.99 -3.06 -10.10
N TYR A 279 22.08 -3.30 -9.37
CA TYR A 279 23.42 -2.88 -9.77
C TYR A 279 23.84 -3.50 -11.11
N ILE A 280 23.63 -4.80 -11.28
CA ILE A 280 23.93 -5.51 -12.54
C ILE A 280 23.13 -4.92 -13.71
N LEU A 281 21.86 -4.58 -13.52
CA LEU A 281 21.00 -4.03 -14.56
C LEU A 281 21.36 -2.59 -14.96
N ILE A 282 22.03 -1.83 -14.09
CA ILE A 282 22.41 -0.43 -14.35
C ILE A 282 23.83 -0.33 -14.90
N CYS A 283 24.72 -1.24 -14.50
CA CYS A 283 26.11 -1.25 -14.94
C CYS A 283 26.35 -2.01 -16.26
N LYS A 284 25.29 -2.57 -16.86
CA LYS A 284 25.28 -3.03 -18.25
C LYS A 284 24.78 -1.92 -19.17
#